data_AF-A0A2K4I343-F1
#
_entry.id   AF-A0A2K4I343-F1
#
_cell.length_a   1.000
_cell.length_b   1.000
_cell.length_c   1.000
_cell.angle_alpha   90.00
_cell.angle_beta   90.00
_cell.angle_gamma   90.00
#
_symmetry.space_group_name_H-M   'P 1'
#
loop_
_entity.id
_entity.type
_entity.pdbx_description
1 polymer ?
#
loop_
_entity_poly.entity_id
_entity_poly.type
_entity_poly.pdbx_seq_one_letter_code
_entity_poly.pdbx_strand_id
1 'polypeptide(L)' 'MARDKAKDDKHFNCSQEHEADYVAGLYPHAKDEVKTFLSSACKDKTLHNSTHKDVYELIKRKLGHSQP' A
#
# COMPACT_ATOMS: atom_id res chain seq x y z
N MET A 1 -11.35 12.98 -13.61
CA MET A 1 -11.29 11.53 -13.38
C MET A 1 -11.35 11.31 -11.87
N ALA A 2 -12.54 11.07 -11.33
CA ALA A 2 -12.73 10.83 -9.90
C ALA A 2 -12.32 9.38 -9.63
N ARG A 3 -11.09 9.17 -9.11
CA ARG A 3 -10.66 7.88 -8.57
C ARG A 3 -11.73 7.45 -7.57
N ASP A 4 -12.35 6.30 -7.82
CA ASP A 4 -13.39 5.66 -7.00
C ASP A 4 -12.88 5.49 -5.56
N LYS A 5 -13.13 6.50 -4.71
CA LYS A 5 -12.73 6.51 -3.29
C LYS A 5 -13.26 5.31 -2.50
N ALA A 6 -14.34 4.67 -3.00
CA ALA A 6 -14.97 3.52 -2.38
C ALA A 6 -14.08 2.26 -2.35
N LYS A 7 -13.00 2.20 -3.14
CA LYS A 7 -12.04 1.09 -3.06
C LYS A 7 -10.93 1.34 -2.03
N ASP A 8 -10.58 2.59 -1.75
CA ASP A 8 -9.49 2.93 -0.82
C ASP A 8 -9.88 2.77 0.65
N ASP A 9 -11.18 2.72 0.95
CA ASP A 9 -11.73 2.43 2.28
C ASP A 9 -11.74 0.91 2.60
N LYS A 10 -11.31 0.06 1.66
CA LYS A 10 -11.17 -1.38 1.90
C LYS A 10 -9.91 -1.65 2.73
N HIS A 11 -9.99 -2.67 3.57
CA HIS A 11 -8.84 -3.12 4.35
C HIS A 11 -7.82 -3.76 3.42
N PHE A 12 -6.57 -3.34 3.55
CA PHE A 12 -5.46 -3.93 2.84
C PHE A 12 -5.18 -5.32 3.39
N ASN A 13 -5.22 -6.33 2.53
CA ASN A 13 -5.05 -7.71 2.97
C ASN A 13 -3.62 -8.20 2.73
N CYS A 14 -2.85 -8.29 3.81
CA CYS A 14 -1.50 -8.84 3.83
C CYS A 14 -1.39 -10.29 3.35
N SER A 15 -2.47 -11.08 3.41
CA SER A 15 -2.51 -12.47 2.92
C SER A 15 -2.78 -12.56 1.43
N GLN A 16 -3.06 -11.44 0.75
CA GLN A 16 -3.34 -11.40 -0.67
C GLN A 16 -2.18 -10.71 -1.40
N GLU A 17 -1.33 -11.49 -2.06
CA GLU A 17 -0.17 -10.94 -2.79
C GLU A 17 -0.56 -9.93 -3.89
N HIS A 18 -1.72 -10.13 -4.52
CA HIS A 18 -2.21 -9.23 -5.56
C HIS A 18 -2.56 -7.83 -5.05
N GLU A 19 -2.86 -7.68 -3.75
CA GLU A 19 -3.03 -6.37 -3.12
C GLU A 19 -1.70 -5.63 -3.03
N ALA A 20 -0.64 -6.31 -2.59
CA ALA A 20 0.69 -5.73 -2.53
C ALA A 20 1.20 -5.36 -3.93
N ASP A 21 0.95 -6.22 -4.94
CA ASP A 21 1.31 -5.94 -6.33
C ASP A 21 0.49 -4.78 -6.92
N TYR A 22 -0.78 -4.65 -6.58
CA TYR A 22 -1.61 -3.51 -6.97
C TYR A 22 -1.05 -2.20 -6.41
N VAL A 23 -0.77 -2.16 -5.10
CA VAL A 23 -0.20 -0.97 -4.44
C VAL A 23 1.19 -0.66 -5.01
N ALA A 24 2.06 -1.66 -5.15
CA ALA A 24 3.39 -1.48 -5.72
C ALA A 24 3.32 -0.99 -7.19
N GLY A 25 2.32 -1.43 -7.96
CA GLY A 25 2.08 -0.96 -9.32
C GLY A 25 1.74 0.54 -9.43
N LEU A 26 1.25 1.16 -8.35
CA LEU A 26 1.01 2.61 -8.29
C LEU A 26 2.32 3.41 -8.17
N TYR A 27 3.42 2.75 -7.80
CA TYR A 27 4.74 3.36 -7.63
C TYR A 27 5.74 2.73 -8.60
N PRO A 28 5.66 3.03 -9.91
CA PRO A 28 6.51 2.39 -10.91
C PRO A 28 8.01 2.63 -10.66
N HIS A 29 8.38 3.75 -10.02
CA HIS A 29 9.76 4.09 -9.66
C HIS A 29 10.25 3.41 -8.38
N ALA A 30 9.36 2.93 -7.52
CA ALA A 30 9.69 2.37 -6.21
C ALA A 30 8.96 1.05 -5.94
N LYS A 31 8.63 0.31 -7.01
CA LYS A 31 7.78 -0.89 -6.95
C LYS A 31 8.36 -1.95 -6.01
N ASP A 32 9.63 -2.29 -6.18
CA ASP A 32 10.32 -3.27 -5.35
C ASP A 32 10.45 -2.83 -3.89
N GLU A 33 10.71 -1.54 -3.67
CA GLU A 33 10.87 -0.96 -2.35
C GLU A 33 9.54 -0.95 -1.58
N VAL A 34 8.45 -0.54 -2.25
CA VAL A 34 7.08 -0.61 -1.73
C VAL A 34 6.68 -2.05 -1.46
N LYS A 35 6.94 -2.99 -2.37
CA LYS A 35 6.58 -4.41 -2.17
C LYS A 35 7.30 -5.03 -0.97
N THR A 36 8.59 -4.72 -0.81
CA THR A 36 9.39 -5.14 0.34
C THR A 36 8.88 -4.52 1.63
N PHE A 37 8.57 -3.22 1.61
CA PHE A 37 8.02 -2.48 2.74
C PHE A 37 6.66 -3.05 3.18
N LEU A 38 5.75 -3.28 2.24
CA LEU A 38 4.44 -3.89 2.51
C LEU A 38 4.60 -5.27 3.14
N SER A 39 5.49 -6.11 2.60
CA SER A 39 5.76 -7.45 3.16
C SER A 39 6.29 -7.39 4.58
N SER A 40 7.22 -6.47 4.88
CA SER A 40 7.74 -6.26 6.24
C SER A 40 6.67 -5.70 7.18
N ALA A 41 5.94 -4.67 6.77
CA ALA A 41 4.90 -4.05 7.57
C ALA A 41 3.70 -5.00 7.84
N CYS A 42 3.46 -5.96 6.94
CA CYS A 42 2.54 -7.05 7.15
C CYS A 42 3.04 -8.05 8.22
N LYS A 43 4.32 -8.42 8.20
CA LYS A 43 4.92 -9.27 9.24
C LYS A 43 4.92 -8.60 10.62
N ASP A 44 5.19 -7.30 10.65
CA ASP A 44 5.15 -6.47 11.86
C ASP A 44 3.72 -6.17 12.34
N LYS A 45 2.69 -6.71 11.67
CA LYS A 45 1.26 -6.47 11.94
C LYS A 45 0.85 -4.99 11.91
N THR A 46 1.70 -4.12 11.37
CA THR A 46 1.43 -2.68 11.26
C THR A 46 0.32 -2.41 10.26
N LEU A 47 0.22 -3.25 9.21
CA LEU A 47 -0.81 -3.18 8.18
C LEU A 47 -2.01 -4.11 8.43
N HIS A 48 -2.09 -4.80 9.57
CA HIS A 48 -3.07 -5.87 9.79
C HIS A 48 -4.53 -5.37 9.82
N ASN A 49 -4.76 -4.14 10.30
CA ASN A 49 -6.07 -3.47 10.31
C ASN A 49 -6.02 -2.13 9.56
N SER A 50 -5.12 -2.02 8.59
CA SER A 50 -4.96 -0.78 7.81
C SER A 50 -5.81 -0.82 6.56
N THR A 51 -6.35 0.33 6.19
CA THR A 51 -6.98 0.53 4.88
C THR A 51 -5.92 0.78 3.80
N HIS A 52 -6.29 0.66 2.52
CA HIS A 52 -5.42 1.11 1.43
C HIS A 52 -4.96 2.56 1.62
N LYS A 53 -5.85 3.41 2.14
CA LYS A 53 -5.54 4.80 2.44
C LYS A 53 -4.44 4.95 3.49
N ASP A 54 -4.51 4.18 4.57
CA ASP A 54 -3.47 4.15 5.61
C ASP A 54 -2.15 3.63 5.05
N VAL A 55 -2.19 2.61 4.21
CA VAL A 55 -1.02 2.07 3.51
C VAL A 55 -0.35 3.15 2.67
N TYR A 56 -1.12 3.95 1.93
CA TYR A 56 -0.61 5.04 1.11
C TYR A 56 -0.01 6.15 1.96
N GLU A 57 -0.65 6.53 3.07
CA GLU A 57 -0.07 7.45 4.03
C GLU A 57 1.23 6.91 4.62
N LEU A 58 1.29 5.62 4.95
CA LEU A 58 2.47 4.97 5.52
C LEU A 58 3.63 4.99 4.53
N ILE A 59 3.38 4.62 3.26
CA ILE A 59 4.35 4.69 2.17
C ILE A 59 4.84 6.13 2.00
N LYS A 60 3.93 7.10 1.98
CA LYS A 60 4.32 8.52 1.86
C LYS A 60 5.14 9.01 3.06
N ARG A 61 4.81 8.60 4.29
CA ARG A 61 5.54 9.01 5.50
C ARG A 61 6.90 8.31 5.64
N LYS A 62 7.00 7.03 5.25
CA LYS A 62 8.21 6.21 5.42
C LYS A 62 9.17 6.30 4.23
N LEU A 63 8.63 6.18 3.01
CA LEU A 63 9.41 6.19 1.78
C LEU A 63 9.42 7.56 1.09
N GLY A 64 8.54 8.49 1.49
CA GLY A 64 8.46 9.80 0.83
C GLY A 64 7.80 9.76 -0.55
N HIS A 65 7.32 8.60 -0.99
CA HIS A 65 6.67 8.45 -2.28
C HIS A 65 5.19 8.79 -2.18
N SER A 66 4.76 9.78 -2.95
CA SER A 66 3.35 10.08 -3.14
C SER A 66 2.89 9.38 -4.42
N GLN A 67 1.68 8.82 -4.41
CA GLN A 67 1.08 8.33 -5.66
C GLN A 67 0.99 9.45 -6.70
N PRO A 68 1.19 9.13 -7.98
CA PRO A 68 0.90 10.05 -9.08
C PRO A 68 -0.60 10.32 -9.21
#